data_AF-A0A8T3LIG0-F1
#
_entry.id   AF-A0A8T3LIG0-F1
#
_cell.length_a   1.000
_cell.length_b   1.000
_cell.length_c   1.000
_cell.angle_alpha   90.00
_cell.angle_beta   90.00
_cell.angle_gamma   90.00
#
_symmetry.space_group_name_H-M   'P 1'
#
loop_
_entity.id
_entity.type
_entity.pdbx_description
1 polymer ?
#
loop_
_entity_poly.entity_id
_entity_poly.type
_entity_poly.pdbx_seq_one_letter_code
_entity_poly.pdbx_strand_id
1 'polypeptide(L)' 'MDFNQIINRNNTGSVKWDFIERHFGDGAGKLLPMWVSDFDFACPPEVQAALHQRIE' A
#
# COMPACT_ATOMS: atom_id res chain seq x y z
N MET A 1 -12.46 -11.86 2.59
CA MET A 1 -11.21 -11.08 2.61
C MET A 1 -10.33 -11.69 3.69
N ASP A 2 -9.06 -11.99 3.37
CA ASP A 2 -8.09 -12.49 4.34
C ASP A 2 -7.16 -11.34 4.76
N PHE A 3 -7.24 -10.93 6.03
CA PHE A 3 -6.39 -9.86 6.57
C PHE A 3 -5.00 -10.35 6.99
N ASN A 4 -4.77 -11.66 7.04
CA ASN A 4 -3.45 -12.23 7.33
C ASN A 4 -2.58 -12.33 6.06
N GLN A 5 -3.18 -12.12 4.88
CA GLN A 5 -2.46 -12.10 3.63
C GLN A 5 -1.50 -10.90 3.60
N ILE A 6 -0.20 -11.18 3.53
CA ILE A 6 0.82 -10.14 3.36
C ILE A 6 0.85 -9.71 1.89
N ILE A 7 0.64 -8.42 1.65
CA ILE A 7 0.70 -7.80 0.32
C ILE A 7 1.97 -6.96 0.24
N ASN A 8 2.84 -7.26 -0.73
CA ASN A 8 4.03 -6.45 -0.98
C ASN A 8 3.62 -5.15 -1.68
N ARG A 9 3.82 -4.02 -1.01
CA ARG A 9 3.49 -2.67 -1.52
C ARG A 9 4.72 -1.87 -2.01
N ASN A 10 5.90 -2.48 -2.06
CA ASN A 10 7.09 -1.83 -2.62
C ASN A 10 6.98 -1.70 -4.15
N ASN A 11 7.50 -0.59 -4.69
CA ASN A 11 7.44 -0.21 -6.10
C ASN A 11 6.01 -0.13 -6.67
N THR A 12 5.04 0.25 -5.82
CA THR A 12 3.63 0.44 -6.23
C THR A 12 3.24 1.91 -6.36
N GLY A 13 4.17 2.83 -6.10
CA GLY A 13 3.89 4.26 -5.97
C GLY A 13 3.27 4.61 -4.60
N SER A 14 3.43 3.74 -3.60
CA SER A 14 2.85 3.93 -2.27
C SER A 14 3.66 4.97 -1.48
N VAL A 15 3.01 6.06 -1.05
CA VAL A 15 3.64 7.07 -0.17
C VAL A 15 4.18 6.44 1.12
N LYS A 16 3.44 5.48 1.68
CA LYS A 16 3.80 4.80 2.92
C LYS A 16 5.11 4.02 2.79
N TRP A 17 5.29 3.29 1.68
CA TRP A 17 6.42 2.38 1.48
C TRP A 17 7.56 3.00 0.65
N ASP A 18 7.24 3.54 -0.52
CA ASP A 18 8.26 3.97 -1.50
C ASP A 18 8.86 5.34 -1.17
N PHE A 19 8.16 6.17 -0.39
CA PHE A 19 8.57 7.54 -0.09
C PHE A 19 8.97 7.75 1.38
N ILE A 20 9.22 6.67 2.13
CA ILE A 20 9.57 6.76 3.56
C ILE A 20 10.90 7.51 3.80
N GLU A 21 11.92 7.31 2.96
CA GLU A 21 13.19 8.05 3.05
C GLU A 21 13.03 9.54 2.80
N ARG A 22 12.13 9.92 1.89
CA ARG A 22 11.82 11.32 1.64
C ARG A 22 11.20 12.01 2.85
N HIS A 23 10.47 11.28 3.70
CA HIS A 23 9.77 11.84 4.85
C HIS A 23 10.58 11.76 6.15
N PHE A 24 11.36 10.71 6.36
CA PHE A 24 12.09 10.45 7.61
C PHE A 24 13.62 10.51 7.48
N GLY A 25 14.15 10.75 6.28
CA GLY A 25 15.57 10.90 6.01
C GLY A 25 16.29 9.59 5.68
N ASP A 26 17.61 9.71 5.51
CA ASP A 26 18.47 8.60 5.08
C ASP A 26 18.42 7.42 6.05
N GLY A 27 18.29 6.22 5.50
CA GLY A 27 18.19 4.97 6.26
C GLY A 27 16.76 4.60 6.68
N ALA A 28 15.77 5.48 6.47
CA ALA A 28 14.38 5.15 6.77
C ALA A 28 13.79 4.08 5.82
N GLY A 29 14.40 3.82 4.67
CA GLY A 29 13.99 2.76 3.74
C GLY A 29 14.15 1.34 4.31
N LYS A 30 14.86 1.20 5.44
CA LYS A 30 15.01 -0.06 6.17
C LYS A 30 14.02 -0.21 7.33
N LEU A 31 13.18 0.80 7.59
CA LEU A 31 12.21 0.79 8.67
C LEU A 31 10.89 0.14 8.23
N LEU A 32 10.14 -0.38 9.20
CA LEU A 32 8.78 -0.85 8.96
C LEU A 32 7.81 0.35 8.93
N PRO A 33 7.11 0.63 7.82
CA PRO A 33 6.24 1.81 7.73
C PRO A 33 4.94 1.66 8.52
N MET A 34 4.71 2.51 9.52
CA MET A 34 3.48 2.53 10.35
C MET A 34 2.90 3.95 10.57
N TRP A 35 3.14 4.86 9.62
CA TRP A 35 2.94 6.31 9.83
C TRP A 35 1.79 6.91 9.02
N VAL A 36 1.59 6.50 7.77
CA VAL A 36 0.48 6.97 6.92
C VAL A 36 -0.81 6.25 7.33
N SER A 37 -1.92 6.99 7.38
CA SER A 37 -3.27 6.46 7.62
C SER A 37 -3.87 5.77 6.38
N ASP A 38 -3.12 4.84 5.77
CA ASP A 38 -3.62 3.89 4.78
C ASP A 38 -3.42 2.44 5.25
N PHE A 39 -4.12 1.51 4.62
CA PHE A 39 -4.09 0.10 4.99
C PHE A 39 -3.19 -0.71 4.04
N ASP A 40 -2.54 -1.74 4.56
CA ASP A 40 -1.78 -2.72 3.76
C ASP A 40 -2.65 -3.91 3.31
N PHE A 41 -3.95 -3.69 3.15
CA PHE A 41 -4.92 -4.69 2.72
C PHE A 41 -5.43 -4.41 1.31
N ALA A 42 -5.89 -5.45 0.62
CA ALA A 42 -6.57 -5.30 -0.66
C ALA A 42 -7.89 -4.53 -0.50
N CYS A 43 -8.33 -3.82 -1.54
CA CYS A 43 -9.68 -3.27 -1.57
C CYS A 43 -10.72 -4.42 -1.52
N PRO A 44 -11.93 -4.18 -0.99
CA PRO A 44 -13.00 -5.18 -1.03
C PRO A 44 -13.29 -5.66 -2.47
N PRO A 45 -13.66 -6.94 -2.66
CA PRO A 45 -13.96 -7.49 -4.00
C PRO A 45 -14.97 -6.66 -4.79
N GLU A 46 -15.96 -6.09 -4.10
CA GLU A 46 -17.02 -5.26 -4.68
C GLU A 46 -16.45 -3.97 -5.29
N VAL A 47 -15.45 -3.36 -4.64
CA VAL A 47 -14.77 -2.16 -5.14
C VAL A 47 -13.90 -2.51 -6.35
N GLN A 48 -13.17 -3.63 -6.28
CA GLN A 48 -12.34 -4.09 -7.39
C GLN A 48 -13.20 -4.39 -8.63
N ALA A 49 -14.33 -5.09 -8.46
CA ALA A 49 -15.26 -5.40 -9.55
C ALA A 49 -15.83 -4.15 -10.22
N ALA A 50 -16.23 -3.14 -9.43
CA ALA A 50 -16.71 -1.87 -9.96
C ALA A 50 -15.64 -1.11 -10.76
N LEU A 51 -14.36 -1.18 -10.34
CA LEU A 51 -13.25 -0.59 -11.08
C LEU A 51 -13.00 -1.32 -12.40
N HIS A 52 -12.95 -2.66 -12.40
CA HIS A 52 -12.77 -3.46 -13.61
C HIS A 52 -13.88 -3.19 -14.63
N GLN A 53 -15.15 -3.21 -14.21
CA GLN A 53 -16.30 -2.90 -15.08
C GLN A 53 -16.20 -1.52 -15.75
N ARG A 54 -15.50 -0.57 -15.13
CA ARG A 54 -15.38 0.80 -15.65
C ARG A 54 -14.27 0.96 -16.70
N ILE A 55 -13.22 0.16 -16.62
CA ILE A 55 -12.00 0.31 -17.44
C ILE A 55 -11.86 -0.74 -18.53
N GLU A 56 -12.46 -1.91 -18.34
CA GLU A 56 -12.57 -2.99 -19.34
C GLU A 56 -13.77 -2.75 -20.28
#